data_AF-A0A9E2X556-F1
#
_entry.id   AF-A0A9E2X556-F1
#
_cell.length_a   1.000
_cell.length_b   1.000
_cell.length_c   1.000
_cell.angle_alpha   90.00
_cell.angle_beta   90.00
_cell.angle_gamma   90.00
#
_symmetry.space_group_name_H-M   'P 1'
#
loop_
_entity.id
_entity.type
_entity.pdbx_description
1 polymer ?
#
loop_
_entity_poly.entity_id
_entity_poly.type
_entity_poly.pdbx_seq_one_letter_code
_entity_poly.pdbx_strand_id
1 'polypeptide(L)'
;LPWGAEIALRPFFGIMGVAPPPEWGQCSSIEPRAFGGNIDNKHFQVGTTLYLPVFAPGGLFSTGDGHGVQGDGEVNLTALETSLSGTFRFTVRKDMKLNNPRAETATHWITHGFDPDLDDAAKEALRDMIRLISAKTGLAAADAYMLCSLQADLHVTQTVDGNKGVHCMIEKKLVE
;
A
#
# COMPACT_ATOMS: atom_id res chain seq x y z
N LEU A 1 24.56 -4.97 -12.94
CA LEU A 1 24.71 -6.04 -11.91
C LEU A 1 26.00 -6.80 -12.14
N PRO A 2 26.59 -7.50 -11.14
CA PRO A 2 27.87 -8.21 -11.28
C PRO A 2 27.91 -9.27 -12.40
N TRP A 3 26.74 -9.76 -12.82
CA TRP A 3 26.58 -10.73 -13.91
C TRP A 3 26.22 -10.09 -15.27
N GLY A 4 26.43 -8.79 -15.44
CA GLY A 4 26.27 -8.09 -16.72
C GLY A 4 24.85 -7.66 -17.10
N ALA A 5 23.84 -7.98 -16.27
CA ALA A 5 22.48 -7.48 -16.50
C ALA A 5 22.33 -6.00 -16.10
N GLU A 6 21.47 -5.30 -16.84
CA GLU A 6 21.01 -3.94 -16.56
C GLU A 6 19.55 -3.96 -16.13
N ILE A 7 19.20 -3.14 -15.13
CA ILE A 7 17.82 -3.00 -14.63
C ILE A 7 17.48 -1.52 -14.62
N ALA A 8 16.32 -1.19 -15.17
CA ALA A 8 15.79 0.17 -15.10
C ALA A 8 15.37 0.52 -13.67
N LEU A 9 15.84 1.66 -13.18
CA LEU A 9 15.44 2.17 -11.86
C LEU A 9 14.00 2.66 -11.88
N ARG A 10 13.29 2.45 -10.78
CA ARG A 10 11.93 2.94 -10.52
C ARG A 10 11.83 3.37 -9.06
N PRO A 11 12.45 4.51 -8.68
CA PRO A 11 12.65 4.80 -7.27
C PRO A 11 11.37 5.12 -6.50
N PHE A 12 11.25 4.64 -5.27
CA PHE A 12 10.15 4.93 -4.35
C PHE A 12 10.60 4.82 -2.89
N PHE A 13 9.75 5.26 -1.96
CA PHE A 13 9.98 5.10 -0.52
C PHE A 13 9.23 3.86 -0.02
N GLY A 14 9.95 2.90 0.57
CA GLY A 14 9.39 1.70 1.20
C GLY A 14 8.58 2.03 2.46
N ILE A 15 9.13 2.94 3.29
CA ILE A 15 8.44 3.46 4.47
C ILE A 15 7.64 4.71 4.14
N MET A 16 6.33 4.61 4.29
CA MET A 16 5.41 5.76 4.32
C MET A 16 4.32 5.51 5.38
N GLY A 17 4.30 6.33 6.43
CA GLY A 17 3.36 6.12 7.54
C GLY A 17 3.02 7.37 8.30
N VAL A 18 2.01 7.24 9.16
CA VAL A 18 1.59 8.25 10.16
C VAL A 18 1.77 7.67 11.55
N ALA A 19 1.63 8.50 12.58
CA ALA A 19 1.64 8.00 13.95
C ALA A 19 0.55 6.93 14.15
N PRO A 20 0.88 5.81 14.83
CA PRO A 20 -0.05 4.72 15.08
C PRO A 20 -1.17 5.14 16.05
N PRO A 21 -2.22 4.30 16.20
CA PRO A 21 -3.15 4.41 17.32
C PRO A 21 -2.42 4.59 18.66
N PRO A 22 -2.73 5.64 19.44
CA PRO A 22 -2.02 5.92 20.70
C PRO A 22 -1.98 4.73 21.67
N GLU A 23 -3.05 3.92 21.69
CA GLU A 23 -3.18 2.72 22.52
C GLU A 23 -2.21 1.60 22.15
N TRP A 24 -1.60 1.62 20.96
CA TRP A 24 -0.58 0.65 20.56
C TRP A 24 0.81 0.99 21.12
N GLY A 25 1.00 2.22 21.62
CA GLY A 25 2.29 2.71 22.08
C GLY A 25 3.31 2.81 20.94
N GLN A 26 4.59 2.65 21.29
CA GLN A 26 5.66 2.73 20.30
C GLN A 26 5.63 1.50 19.37
N CYS A 27 5.58 1.75 18.07
CA CYS A 27 5.71 0.74 17.04
C CYS A 27 7.11 0.78 16.42
N SER A 28 7.63 -0.39 16.05
CA SER A 28 8.83 -0.52 15.22
C SER A 28 8.55 0.04 13.82
N SER A 29 9.62 0.42 13.10
CA SER A 29 9.54 0.78 11.69
C SER A 29 9.62 -0.42 10.75
N ILE A 30 9.78 -1.65 11.28
CA ILE A 30 9.92 -2.89 10.50
C ILE A 30 8.55 -3.34 9.98
N GLU A 31 7.56 -3.55 10.85
CA GLU A 31 6.28 -4.13 10.44
C GLU A 31 5.33 -3.07 9.84
N PRO A 32 4.76 -3.27 8.64
CA PRO A 32 3.60 -2.48 8.22
C PRO A 32 2.34 -2.87 8.99
N ARG A 33 1.48 -1.87 9.21
CA ARG A 33 0.15 -2.03 9.82
C ARG A 33 -0.82 -0.99 9.26
N ALA A 34 -1.97 -0.83 9.92
CA ALA A 34 -3.00 0.15 9.57
C ALA A 34 -2.50 1.59 9.39
N PHE A 35 -1.42 2.00 10.07
CA PHE A 35 -0.82 3.33 9.98
C PHE A 35 0.13 3.52 8.78
N GLY A 36 0.28 2.48 7.94
CA GLY A 36 1.34 2.38 6.95
C GLY A 36 2.59 1.77 7.58
N GLY A 37 3.73 2.45 7.46
CA GLY A 37 5.02 1.93 7.90
C GLY A 37 5.81 1.37 6.72
N ASN A 38 6.49 0.24 6.89
CA ASN A 38 7.27 -0.46 5.85
C ASN A 38 6.36 -1.17 4.85
N ILE A 39 5.74 -0.39 3.95
CA ILE A 39 4.72 -0.93 3.06
C ILE A 39 5.37 -1.66 1.87
N ASP A 40 6.49 -1.14 1.38
CA ASP A 40 7.29 -1.71 0.28
C ASP A 40 6.49 -1.96 -0.99
N ASN A 41 5.57 -1.04 -1.28
CA ASN A 41 4.79 -1.08 -2.50
C ASN A 41 5.47 -0.26 -3.60
N LYS A 42 6.08 -0.96 -4.55
CA LYS A 42 6.75 -0.37 -5.73
C LYS A 42 5.86 0.56 -6.57
N HIS A 43 4.53 0.51 -6.40
CA HIS A 43 3.59 1.41 -7.07
C HIS A 43 3.54 2.82 -6.46
N PHE A 44 4.24 3.10 -5.35
CA PHE A 44 4.33 4.43 -4.72
C PHE A 44 5.33 5.35 -5.44
N GLN A 45 5.14 5.49 -6.75
CA GLN A 45 5.94 6.32 -7.65
C GLN A 45 5.43 7.77 -7.66
N VAL A 46 6.18 8.66 -8.32
CA VAL A 46 5.72 10.03 -8.61
C VAL A 46 4.37 10.00 -9.33
N GLY A 47 3.40 10.74 -8.79
CA GLY A 47 2.02 10.79 -9.30
C GLY A 47 1.05 9.86 -8.57
N THR A 48 1.53 8.91 -7.77
CA THR A 48 0.69 8.11 -6.89
C THR A 48 0.21 8.93 -5.69
N THR A 49 -1.05 8.78 -5.32
CA THR A 49 -1.62 9.34 -4.09
C THR A 49 -1.84 8.22 -3.08
N LEU A 50 -1.21 8.32 -1.91
CA LEU A 50 -1.40 7.42 -0.78
C LEU A 50 -2.35 8.06 0.24
N TYR A 51 -3.35 7.30 0.64
CA TYR A 51 -4.32 7.63 1.67
C TYR A 51 -4.02 6.81 2.92
N LEU A 52 -3.76 7.50 4.03
CA LEU A 52 -3.47 6.90 5.33
C LEU A 52 -4.57 7.26 6.33
N PRO A 53 -5.06 6.31 7.16
CA PRO A 53 -5.94 6.64 8.27
C PRO A 53 -5.21 7.53 9.28
N VAL A 54 -5.88 8.56 9.84
CA VAL A 54 -5.27 9.46 10.83
C VAL A 54 -5.67 9.05 12.24
N PHE A 55 -4.70 8.62 13.05
CA PHE A 55 -4.93 8.17 14.43
C PHE A 55 -4.53 9.17 15.51
N ALA A 56 -3.60 10.08 15.20
CA ALA A 56 -3.11 11.10 16.11
C ALA A 56 -3.25 12.52 15.53
N PRO A 57 -3.37 13.56 16.37
CA PRO A 57 -3.42 14.94 15.91
C PRO A 57 -2.27 15.29 14.96
N GLY A 58 -2.60 15.89 13.82
CA GLY A 58 -1.63 16.28 12.79
C GLY A 58 -1.13 15.13 11.92
N GLY A 59 -1.56 13.88 12.14
CA GLY A 59 -1.10 12.70 11.42
C GLY A 59 0.31 12.27 11.79
N LEU A 60 1.26 13.21 11.94
CA LEU A 60 2.67 12.94 12.27
C LEU A 60 3.31 12.00 11.23
N PHE A 61 3.20 12.38 9.97
CA PHE A 61 3.73 11.61 8.84
C PHE A 61 5.26 11.47 8.92
N SER A 62 5.75 10.27 8.62
CA SER A 62 7.16 9.95 8.43
C SER A 62 7.37 9.09 7.18
N THR A 63 8.54 9.24 6.57
CA THR A 63 8.95 8.45 5.39
C THR A 63 10.45 8.25 5.38
N GLY A 64 10.90 7.18 4.74
CA GLY A 64 12.29 6.78 4.64
C GLY A 64 12.39 5.55 3.74
N ASP A 65 13.51 4.84 3.87
CA ASP A 65 13.74 3.57 3.18
C ASP A 65 13.65 3.71 1.65
N GLY A 66 14.65 4.37 1.07
CA GLY A 66 14.64 4.68 -0.35
C GLY A 66 15.04 3.47 -1.19
N HIS A 67 14.18 3.04 -2.10
CA HIS A 67 14.47 1.92 -2.99
C HIS A 67 14.72 2.44 -4.40
N GLY A 68 15.81 2.02 -5.04
CA GLY A 68 16.07 2.30 -6.46
C GLY A 68 15.25 1.44 -7.40
N VAL A 69 14.96 0.19 -7.01
CA VAL A 69 14.06 -0.75 -7.67
C VAL A 69 13.74 -1.90 -6.72
N GLN A 70 12.51 -2.41 -6.74
CA GLN A 70 12.06 -3.57 -5.95
C GLN A 70 11.12 -4.44 -6.79
N GLY A 71 11.16 -5.75 -6.58
CA GLY A 71 10.15 -6.68 -7.06
C GLY A 71 8.98 -6.84 -6.08
N ASP A 72 7.86 -7.39 -6.55
CA ASP A 72 6.79 -7.81 -5.64
C ASP A 72 7.30 -8.94 -4.73
N GLY A 73 7.06 -8.79 -3.44
CA GLY A 73 7.43 -9.77 -2.41
C GLY A 73 8.74 -9.50 -1.69
N GLU A 74 9.60 -8.61 -2.21
CA GLU A 74 10.90 -8.25 -1.61
C GLU A 74 11.66 -9.48 -1.06
N VAL A 75 11.75 -10.51 -1.88
CA VAL A 75 11.94 -11.90 -1.43
C VAL A 75 13.27 -12.18 -0.71
N ASN A 76 14.23 -11.27 -0.75
CA ASN A 76 15.53 -11.41 -0.11
C ASN A 76 15.80 -10.26 0.88
N LEU A 77 14.77 -9.84 1.61
CA LEU A 77 14.80 -8.84 2.69
C LEU A 77 15.00 -7.39 2.25
N THR A 78 15.74 -7.14 1.18
CA THR A 78 16.08 -5.77 0.77
C THR A 78 15.81 -5.54 -0.71
N ALA A 79 15.55 -4.30 -1.05
CA ALA A 79 15.54 -3.79 -2.41
C ALA A 79 16.96 -3.38 -2.85
N LEU A 80 17.04 -2.60 -3.94
CA LEU A 80 18.22 -1.79 -4.20
C LEU A 80 18.19 -0.54 -3.29
N GLU A 81 18.70 -0.67 -2.07
CA GLU A 81 18.68 0.42 -1.09
C GLU A 81 19.46 1.66 -1.53
N THR A 82 18.89 2.84 -1.29
CA THR A 82 19.47 4.12 -1.66
C THR A 82 18.92 5.30 -0.86
N SER A 83 19.59 6.44 -0.94
CA SER A 83 19.10 7.70 -0.37
C SER A 83 18.21 8.42 -1.38
N LEU A 84 17.00 8.81 -0.95
CA LEU A 84 16.06 9.55 -1.78
C LEU A 84 15.69 10.90 -1.15
N SER A 85 15.27 11.84 -1.98
CA SER A 85 14.65 13.10 -1.58
C SER A 85 13.33 13.25 -2.32
N GLY A 86 12.24 13.42 -1.57
CA GLY A 86 10.88 13.48 -2.10
C GLY A 86 10.20 14.80 -1.76
N THR A 87 9.29 15.24 -2.62
CA THR A 87 8.38 16.36 -2.32
C THR A 87 6.95 15.82 -2.27
N PHE A 88 6.27 16.07 -1.16
CA PHE A 88 4.93 15.54 -0.90
C PHE A 88 3.93 16.67 -0.70
N ARG A 89 2.68 16.45 -1.13
CA ARG A 89 1.55 17.32 -0.84
C ARG A 89 0.59 16.60 0.08
N PHE A 90 0.32 17.18 1.24
CA PHE A 90 -0.63 16.62 2.20
C PHE A 90 -2.01 17.27 2.04
N THR A 91 -3.07 16.47 2.11
CA THR A 91 -4.46 16.93 2.11
C THR A 91 -5.25 16.14 3.12
N VAL A 92 -5.95 16.82 4.03
CA VAL A 92 -6.79 16.17 5.03
C VAL A 92 -8.16 15.84 4.43
N ARG A 93 -8.53 14.56 4.42
CA ARG A 93 -9.82 14.06 3.94
C ARG A 93 -10.72 13.68 5.12
N LYS A 94 -11.69 14.54 5.45
CA LYS A 94 -12.67 14.32 6.54
C LYS A 94 -13.84 13.42 6.14
N ASP A 95 -13.98 13.19 4.83
CA ASP A 95 -15.03 12.42 4.18
C ASP A 95 -14.65 10.94 3.98
N MET A 96 -13.46 10.53 4.41
CA MET A 96 -12.96 9.17 4.25
C MET A 96 -12.71 8.51 5.60
N LYS A 97 -13.16 7.26 5.75
CA LYS A 97 -12.82 6.39 6.86
C LYS A 97 -12.13 5.15 6.30
N LEU A 98 -10.88 4.93 6.71
CA LEU A 98 -10.03 3.85 6.24
C LEU A 98 -9.61 2.98 7.43
N ASN A 99 -9.52 1.67 7.21
CA ASN A 99 -8.96 0.73 8.18
C ASN A 99 -7.48 0.46 7.91
N ASN A 100 -7.08 0.43 6.64
CA ASN A 100 -5.73 0.21 6.16
C ASN A 100 -5.36 1.27 5.10
N PRO A 101 -4.08 1.41 4.73
CA PRO A 101 -3.65 2.24 3.62
C PRO A 101 -4.36 1.89 2.30
N ARG A 102 -4.65 2.94 1.53
CA ARG A 102 -5.21 2.84 0.18
C ARG A 102 -4.42 3.77 -0.72
N ALA A 103 -4.20 3.40 -1.97
CA ALA A 103 -3.53 4.27 -2.92
C ALA A 103 -4.29 4.36 -4.23
N GLU A 104 -3.94 5.35 -5.04
CA GLU A 104 -4.32 5.40 -6.44
C GLU A 104 -3.15 5.86 -7.29
N THR A 105 -2.99 5.20 -8.44
CA THR A 105 -2.09 5.64 -9.50
C THR A 105 -2.89 6.42 -10.55
N ALA A 106 -2.27 6.76 -11.67
CA ALA A 106 -2.99 7.33 -12.82
C ALA A 106 -4.11 6.40 -13.34
N THR A 107 -3.95 5.08 -13.18
CA THR A 107 -4.83 4.10 -13.84
C THR A 107 -5.54 3.15 -12.88
N HIS A 108 -5.05 2.96 -11.65
CA HIS A 108 -5.58 1.95 -10.72
C HIS A 108 -5.92 2.52 -9.35
N TRP A 109 -6.91 1.92 -8.71
CA TRP A 109 -7.05 1.93 -7.25
C TRP A 109 -6.27 0.76 -6.65
N ILE A 110 -5.71 0.97 -5.46
CA ILE A 110 -4.93 -0.02 -4.72
C ILE A 110 -5.41 -0.07 -3.27
N THR A 111 -5.77 -1.25 -2.76
CA THR A 111 -6.05 -1.49 -1.33
C THR A 111 -5.04 -2.44 -0.73
N HIS A 112 -4.78 -2.32 0.57
CA HIS A 112 -3.75 -3.11 1.25
C HIS A 112 -4.30 -3.93 2.41
N GLY A 113 -3.67 -5.06 2.66
CA GLY A 113 -3.80 -5.86 3.86
C GLY A 113 -2.41 -6.22 4.39
N PHE A 114 -2.29 -6.30 5.71
CA PHE A 114 -1.03 -6.59 6.39
C PHE A 114 -1.25 -7.58 7.52
N ASP A 115 -0.63 -8.75 7.43
CA ASP A 115 -0.77 -9.81 8.41
C ASP A 115 0.45 -10.75 8.36
N PRO A 116 0.84 -11.42 9.47
CA PRO A 116 1.85 -12.48 9.43
C PRO A 116 1.55 -13.60 8.43
N ASP A 117 0.26 -13.85 8.13
CA ASP A 117 -0.22 -14.80 7.14
C ASP A 117 -0.67 -14.13 5.84
N LEU A 118 -0.20 -14.64 4.70
CA LEU A 118 -0.52 -14.02 3.39
C LEU A 118 -1.98 -14.20 3.00
N ASP A 119 -2.64 -15.29 3.40
CA ASP A 119 -4.05 -15.49 3.07
C ASP A 119 -4.93 -14.50 3.84
N ASP A 120 -4.58 -14.17 5.07
CA ASP A 120 -5.29 -13.17 5.85
C ASP A 120 -5.00 -11.75 5.35
N ALA A 121 -3.76 -11.42 4.98
CA ALA A 121 -3.44 -10.17 4.30
C ALA A 121 -4.21 -10.02 2.96
N ALA A 122 -4.33 -11.10 2.18
CA ALA A 122 -5.10 -11.10 0.94
C ALA A 122 -6.60 -10.88 1.18
N LYS A 123 -7.17 -11.53 2.20
CA LYS A 123 -8.59 -11.32 2.59
C LYS A 123 -8.83 -9.86 2.99
N GLU A 124 -7.91 -9.24 3.73
CA GLU A 124 -8.03 -7.84 4.10
C GLU A 124 -8.02 -6.90 2.90
N ALA A 125 -7.01 -7.03 2.03
CA ALA A 125 -6.86 -6.21 0.83
C ALA A 125 -8.10 -6.31 -0.07
N LEU A 126 -8.57 -7.54 -0.32
CA LEU A 126 -9.72 -7.81 -1.16
C LEU A 126 -11.03 -7.30 -0.56
N ARG A 127 -11.24 -7.50 0.76
CA ARG A 127 -12.44 -6.97 1.43
C ARG A 127 -12.50 -5.45 1.36
N ASP A 128 -11.36 -4.77 1.47
CA ASP A 128 -11.34 -3.32 1.31
C ASP A 128 -11.59 -2.88 -0.14
N MET A 129 -11.10 -3.65 -1.12
CA MET A 129 -11.42 -3.42 -2.53
C MET A 129 -12.91 -3.54 -2.81
N ILE A 130 -13.57 -4.58 -2.29
CA ILE A 130 -15.03 -4.77 -2.42
C ILE A 130 -15.78 -3.55 -1.85
N ARG A 131 -15.35 -3.04 -0.68
CA ARG A 131 -15.95 -1.82 -0.09
C ARG A 131 -15.72 -0.59 -0.96
N LEU A 132 -14.51 -0.42 -1.53
CA LEU A 132 -14.20 0.68 -2.44
C LEU A 132 -15.11 0.66 -3.67
N ILE A 133 -15.19 -0.49 -4.35
CA ILE A 133 -16.03 -0.67 -5.54
C ILE A 133 -17.49 -0.36 -5.21
N SER A 134 -18.01 -0.95 -4.14
CA SER A 134 -19.39 -0.74 -3.69
C SER A 134 -19.65 0.75 -3.41
N ALA A 135 -18.73 1.44 -2.73
CA ALA A 135 -18.87 2.86 -2.40
C ALA A 135 -18.82 3.78 -3.63
N LYS A 136 -18.03 3.44 -4.66
CA LYS A 136 -17.90 4.25 -5.88
C LYS A 136 -19.03 4.02 -6.88
N THR A 137 -19.51 2.79 -6.99
CA THR A 137 -20.44 2.38 -8.07
C THR A 137 -21.87 2.17 -7.59
N GLY A 138 -22.09 1.97 -6.29
CA GLY A 138 -23.38 1.54 -5.74
C GLY A 138 -23.69 0.06 -5.92
N LEU A 139 -22.78 -0.75 -6.48
CA LEU A 139 -22.94 -2.19 -6.59
C LEU A 139 -23.12 -2.85 -5.22
N ALA A 140 -23.92 -3.93 -5.18
CA ALA A 140 -23.99 -4.78 -4.01
C ALA A 140 -22.64 -5.50 -3.80
N ALA A 141 -22.31 -5.81 -2.55
CA ALA A 141 -21.01 -6.39 -2.21
C ALA A 141 -20.72 -7.72 -2.95
N ALA A 142 -21.75 -8.52 -3.23
CA ALA A 142 -21.61 -9.76 -3.99
C ALA A 142 -21.21 -9.50 -5.45
N ASP A 143 -21.83 -8.51 -6.10
CA ASP A 143 -21.52 -8.13 -7.48
C ASP A 143 -20.14 -7.47 -7.58
N ALA A 144 -19.80 -6.60 -6.62
CA ALA A 144 -18.46 -6.03 -6.51
C ALA A 144 -17.40 -7.12 -6.31
N TYR A 145 -17.70 -8.16 -5.53
CA TYR A 145 -16.80 -9.29 -5.35
C TYR A 145 -16.64 -10.12 -6.63
N MET A 146 -17.72 -10.35 -7.37
CA MET A 146 -17.64 -10.98 -8.70
C MET A 146 -16.76 -10.15 -9.65
N LEU A 147 -16.91 -8.82 -9.66
CA LEU A 147 -16.05 -7.94 -10.45
C LEU A 147 -14.58 -8.09 -10.03
N CYS A 148 -14.26 -8.13 -8.74
CA CYS A 148 -12.90 -8.39 -8.27
C CYS A 148 -12.34 -9.69 -8.85
N SER A 149 -13.13 -10.77 -8.86
CA SER A 149 -12.67 -12.06 -9.41
C SER A 149 -12.36 -12.02 -10.91
N LEU A 150 -12.92 -11.06 -11.65
CA LEU A 150 -12.74 -10.93 -13.09
C LEU A 150 -11.65 -9.92 -13.46
N GLN A 151 -11.48 -8.87 -12.67
CA GLN A 151 -10.74 -7.66 -13.07
C GLN A 151 -9.89 -7.03 -11.96
N ALA A 152 -9.85 -7.60 -10.76
CA ALA A 152 -8.90 -7.18 -9.73
C ALA A 152 -7.75 -8.16 -9.60
N ASP A 153 -6.55 -7.64 -9.43
CA ASP A 153 -5.33 -8.42 -9.27
C ASP A 153 -4.86 -8.36 -7.82
N LEU A 154 -4.51 -9.50 -7.23
CA LEU A 154 -3.85 -9.57 -5.93
C LEU A 154 -2.36 -9.77 -6.13
N HIS A 155 -1.57 -8.88 -5.56
CA HIS A 155 -0.11 -8.88 -5.61
C HIS A 155 0.46 -8.98 -4.21
N VAL A 156 1.50 -9.79 -4.04
CA VAL A 156 2.28 -9.80 -2.80
C VAL A 156 3.16 -8.56 -2.77
N THR A 157 2.97 -7.70 -1.77
CA THR A 157 3.73 -6.46 -1.64
C THR A 157 5.15 -6.75 -1.16
N GLN A 158 5.26 -7.35 0.03
CA GLN A 158 6.50 -7.88 0.62
C GLN A 158 6.19 -9.12 1.47
N THR A 159 7.23 -9.90 1.81
CA THR A 159 7.11 -11.12 2.63
C THR A 159 8.04 -11.20 3.84
N VAL A 160 8.79 -10.14 4.14
CA VAL A 160 10.04 -10.21 4.92
C VAL A 160 10.04 -9.42 6.22
N ASP A 161 8.97 -8.68 6.51
CA ASP A 161 8.94 -7.68 7.60
C ASP A 161 8.27 -8.15 8.89
N GLY A 162 8.06 -9.46 9.06
CA GLY A 162 7.21 -10.01 10.11
C GLY A 162 5.73 -9.96 9.74
N ASN A 163 5.14 -8.76 9.64
CA ASN A 163 3.86 -8.60 8.95
C ASN A 163 4.11 -8.57 7.45
N LYS A 164 3.44 -9.43 6.69
CA LYS A 164 3.55 -9.51 5.23
C LYS A 164 2.49 -8.63 4.58
N GLY A 165 2.73 -8.19 3.35
CA GLY A 165 1.82 -7.32 2.63
C GLY A 165 1.19 -8.00 1.42
N VAL A 166 -0.11 -7.80 1.23
CA VAL A 166 -0.80 -8.04 -0.06
C VAL A 166 -1.52 -6.77 -0.45
N HIS A 167 -1.45 -6.41 -1.74
CA HIS A 167 -2.24 -5.32 -2.29
C HIS A 167 -3.13 -5.81 -3.43
N CYS A 168 -4.35 -5.26 -3.48
CA CYS A 168 -5.32 -5.54 -4.52
C CYS A 168 -5.41 -4.33 -5.45
N MET A 169 -5.33 -4.55 -6.77
CA MET A 169 -5.39 -3.49 -7.77
C MET A 169 -6.62 -3.67 -8.66
N ILE A 170 -7.28 -2.56 -9.03
CA ILE A 170 -8.33 -2.56 -10.06
C ILE A 170 -8.20 -1.30 -10.92
N GLU A 171 -8.45 -1.43 -12.22
CA GLU A 171 -8.46 -0.27 -13.13
C GLU A 171 -9.59 0.72 -12.77
N LYS A 172 -9.24 2.00 -12.67
CA LYS A 172 -10.18 3.09 -12.36
C LYS A 172 -11.36 3.16 -13.30
N LYS A 173 -11.14 2.95 -14.60
CA LYS A 173 -12.17 3.02 -15.66
C LYS A 173 -13.33 2.04 -15.46
N LEU A 174 -13.17 1.03 -14.60
CA LEU A 174 -14.19 0.03 -14.30
C LEU A 174 -15.11 0.46 -13.14
N VAL A 175 -14.70 1.47 -12.36
CA VAL A 175 -15.31 1.81 -11.07
C VAL A 175 -15.49 3.32 -10.86
N GLU A 176 -15.28 4.13 -11.90
CA GLU A 176 -15.43 5.58 -11.91
C GLU A 176 -16.28 6.05 -13.09
#